data_AF-A0A0T9QHF2-F1
#
_entry.id   AF-A0A0T9QHF2-F1
#
_cell.length_a   1.000
_cell.length_b   1.000
_cell.length_c   1.000
_cell.angle_alpha   90.00
_cell.angle_beta   90.00
_cell.angle_gamma   90.00
#
_symmetry.space_group_name_H-M   'P 1'
#
loop_
_entity.id
_entity.type
_entity.pdbx_description
1 polymer ?
#
loop_
_entity_poly.entity_id
_entity_poly.type
_entity_poly.pdbx_seq_one_letter_code
_entity_poly.pdbx_strand_id
1 'polypeptide(L)'
;MTAPTRHRQPWSPDEVAYLREAITTTLYRDIANRLGRTPKAVQQKVSFEGINPSTIGECNRNAKYSDHDVELCRALYDEGVKPRFISEKMELPVSYVYQVTQYRIRQSPTPGYSLQQ
;
A
#
# COMPACT_ATOMS: atom_id res chain seq x y z
N MET A 1 -14.11 2.93 17.26
CA MET A 1 -13.29 1.74 17.58
C MET A 1 -14.20 0.53 17.59
N THR A 2 -14.37 -0.14 16.43
CA THR A 2 -15.25 -1.32 16.32
C THR A 2 -14.38 -2.56 16.46
N ALA A 3 -14.60 -3.35 17.52
CA ALA A 3 -13.79 -4.53 17.80
C ALA A 3 -13.93 -5.57 16.67
N PRO A 4 -12.83 -6.13 16.11
CA PRO A 4 -12.86 -7.08 15.00
C PRO A 4 -13.24 -8.48 15.51
N THR A 5 -14.55 -8.74 15.68
CA THR A 5 -15.03 -10.01 16.27
C THR A 5 -16.04 -10.70 15.34
N ARG A 6 -15.56 -11.24 14.22
CA ARG A 6 -16.29 -12.26 13.43
C ARG A 6 -15.43 -13.51 13.23
N HIS A 7 -15.16 -14.20 14.33
CA HIS A 7 -14.49 -15.51 14.27
C HIS A 7 -15.44 -16.52 13.60
N ARG A 8 -15.02 -17.15 12.49
CA ARG A 8 -15.72 -18.22 11.74
C ARG A 8 -16.91 -17.85 10.82
N GLN A 9 -17.13 -16.58 10.47
CA GLN A 9 -18.16 -16.24 9.48
C GLN A 9 -17.71 -16.58 8.05
N PRO A 10 -18.56 -17.23 7.23
CA PRO A 10 -18.27 -17.48 5.81
C PRO A 10 -18.06 -16.17 5.06
N TRP A 11 -17.25 -16.20 4.00
CA TRP A 11 -17.03 -15.04 3.13
C TRP A 11 -18.20 -14.90 2.15
N SER A 12 -18.85 -13.73 2.12
CA SER A 12 -19.83 -13.45 1.08
C SER A 12 -19.15 -13.20 -0.27
N PRO A 13 -19.83 -13.44 -1.39
CA PRO A 13 -19.32 -13.08 -2.72
C PRO A 13 -18.95 -11.59 -2.82
N ASP A 14 -19.75 -10.72 -2.22
CA ASP A 14 -19.51 -9.27 -2.21
C ASP A 14 -18.25 -8.90 -1.41
N GLU A 15 -18.01 -9.57 -0.27
CA GLU A 15 -16.77 -9.37 0.50
C GLU A 15 -15.53 -9.81 -0.29
N VAL A 16 -15.63 -10.88 -1.09
CA VAL A 16 -14.54 -11.37 -1.93
C VAL A 16 -14.29 -10.46 -3.14
N ALA A 17 -15.35 -9.93 -3.76
CA ALA A 17 -15.24 -8.95 -4.84
C ALA A 17 -14.57 -7.67 -4.33
N TYR A 18 -15.04 -7.14 -3.20
CA TYR A 18 -14.41 -6.00 -2.54
C TYR A 18 -12.96 -6.29 -2.18
N LEU A 19 -12.66 -7.49 -1.64
CA LEU A 19 -11.30 -7.88 -1.30
C LEU A 19 -10.40 -7.80 -2.53
N ARG A 20 -10.79 -8.39 -3.67
CA ARG A 20 -9.99 -8.42 -4.91
C ARG A 20 -9.62 -7.02 -5.41
N GLU A 21 -10.56 -6.09 -5.41
CA GLU A 21 -10.30 -4.70 -5.80
C GLU A 21 -9.44 -3.99 -4.76
N ALA A 22 -9.80 -4.16 -3.48
CA ALA A 22 -9.17 -3.45 -2.39
C ALA A 22 -7.75 -3.93 -2.11
N ILE A 23 -7.34 -5.17 -2.38
CA ILE A 23 -5.96 -5.58 -2.06
C ILE A 23 -4.92 -4.77 -2.82
N THR A 24 -5.28 -4.26 -4.00
CA THR A 24 -4.35 -3.53 -4.88
C THR A 24 -4.15 -2.08 -4.42
N THR A 25 -5.10 -1.56 -3.65
CA THR A 25 -5.24 -0.13 -3.31
C THR A 25 -5.39 0.14 -1.81
N THR A 26 -5.62 -0.88 -0.98
CA THR A 26 -5.93 -0.76 0.46
C THR A 26 -5.07 -1.74 1.29
N LEU A 27 -4.53 -1.32 2.44
CA LEU A 27 -3.79 -2.20 3.36
C LEU A 27 -4.71 -3.24 3.99
N TYR A 28 -4.15 -4.40 4.37
CA TYR A 28 -4.92 -5.44 5.07
C TYR A 28 -5.58 -4.98 6.35
N ARG A 29 -4.98 -4.04 7.09
CA ARG A 29 -5.57 -3.47 8.30
C ARG A 29 -6.86 -2.70 7.99
N ASP A 30 -6.86 -1.94 6.91
CA ASP A 30 -7.96 -1.05 6.54
C ASP A 30 -9.08 -1.84 5.87
N ILE A 31 -8.72 -2.84 5.04
CA ILE A 31 -9.66 -3.85 4.54
C ILE A 31 -10.30 -4.61 5.70
N ALA A 32 -9.50 -5.04 6.68
CA ALA A 32 -9.98 -5.74 7.86
C ALA A 32 -10.94 -4.87 8.68
N ASN A 33 -10.59 -3.60 8.92
CA ASN A 33 -11.45 -2.64 9.60
C ASN A 33 -12.78 -2.45 8.86
N ARG A 34 -12.75 -2.31 7.52
CA ARG A 34 -13.96 -2.12 6.71
C ARG A 34 -14.85 -3.35 6.65
N LEU A 35 -14.26 -4.54 6.60
CA LEU A 35 -14.97 -5.82 6.59
C LEU A 35 -15.35 -6.30 8.01
N GLY A 36 -14.89 -5.62 9.06
CA GLY A 36 -15.05 -6.09 10.45
C GLY A 36 -14.38 -7.44 10.72
N ARG A 37 -13.31 -7.76 9.98
CA ARG A 37 -12.53 -9.00 10.10
C ARG A 37 -11.16 -8.70 10.72
N THR A 38 -10.40 -9.75 11.05
CA THR A 38 -9.01 -9.57 11.48
C THR A 38 -8.09 -9.47 10.26
N PRO A 39 -6.98 -8.71 10.33
CA PRO A 39 -5.99 -8.63 9.24
C PRO A 39 -5.46 -10.02 8.85
N LYS A 40 -5.36 -10.94 9.81
CA LYS A 40 -4.92 -12.31 9.57
C LYS A 40 -5.93 -13.11 8.74
N ALA A 41 -7.23 -12.95 8.98
CA ALA A 41 -8.27 -13.59 8.18
C ALA A 41 -8.29 -13.06 6.73
N VAL A 42 -8.08 -11.75 6.56
CA VAL A 42 -7.91 -11.12 5.25
C VAL A 42 -6.71 -11.73 4.51
N GLN A 43 -5.54 -11.79 5.17
CA GLN A 43 -4.34 -12.40 4.59
C GLN A 43 -4.57 -13.85 4.14
N GLN A 44 -5.20 -14.68 4.98
CA GLN A 44 -5.51 -16.08 4.64
C GLN A 44 -6.45 -16.19 3.44
N LYS A 45 -7.48 -15.34 3.37
CA LYS A 45 -8.41 -15.33 2.24
C LYS A 45 -7.72 -14.88 0.96
N VAL A 46 -6.87 -13.87 1.03
CA VAL A 46 -6.08 -13.40 -0.11
C VAL A 46 -5.17 -14.51 -0.65
N SER A 47 -4.48 -15.25 0.23
CA SER A 47 -3.69 -16.41 -0.17
C SER A 47 -4.55 -17.52 -0.79
N PHE A 48 -5.75 -17.76 -0.26
CA PHE A 48 -6.69 -18.75 -0.82
C PHE A 48 -7.21 -18.35 -2.21
N GLU A 49 -7.49 -17.06 -2.43
CA GLU A 49 -7.89 -16.51 -3.72
C GLU A 49 -6.72 -16.41 -4.73
N GLY A 50 -5.50 -16.77 -4.32
CA GLY A 50 -4.31 -16.74 -5.18
C GLY A 50 -3.81 -15.33 -5.50
N ILE A 51 -4.24 -14.31 -4.75
CA ILE A 51 -3.83 -12.93 -5.02
C ILE A 51 -2.52 -12.68 -4.27
N ASN A 52 -1.47 -12.28 -4.98
CA ASN A 52 -0.13 -12.17 -4.41
C ASN A 52 0.21 -10.73 -3.97
N PRO A 53 0.22 -10.43 -2.65
CA PRO A 53 0.54 -9.10 -2.14
C PRO A 53 2.03 -8.74 -2.22
N SER A 54 2.91 -9.71 -2.49
CA SER A 54 4.35 -9.46 -2.67
C SER A 54 4.68 -8.70 -3.97
N THR A 55 3.67 -8.14 -4.63
CA THR A 55 3.82 -7.21 -5.75
C THR A 55 3.67 -5.75 -5.31
N ILE A 56 3.14 -5.51 -4.09
CA ILE A 56 2.66 -4.19 -3.64
C ILE A 56 3.67 -3.55 -2.68
N GLY A 57 3.95 -2.26 -2.91
CA GLY A 57 4.70 -1.41 -1.95
C GLY A 57 6.03 -2.03 -1.50
N GLU A 58 6.26 -1.98 -0.18
CA GLU A 58 7.43 -2.55 0.50
C GLU A 58 7.32 -4.06 0.73
N CYS A 59 6.11 -4.63 0.60
CA CYS A 59 5.92 -6.09 0.63
C CYS A 59 6.53 -6.76 -0.62
N ASN A 60 6.90 -5.99 -1.64
CA ASN A 60 7.57 -6.51 -2.82
C ASN A 60 9.02 -6.88 -2.51
N ARG A 61 9.42 -8.11 -2.85
CA ARG A 61 10.83 -8.58 -2.72
C ARG A 61 11.85 -7.72 -3.48
N ASN A 62 11.39 -6.98 -4.49
CA ASN A 62 12.21 -6.05 -5.28
C ASN A 62 12.07 -4.59 -4.82
N ALA A 63 11.32 -4.34 -3.73
CA ALA A 63 11.25 -3.02 -3.11
C ALA A 63 12.63 -2.60 -2.63
N LYS A 64 13.09 -1.43 -3.09
CA LYS A 64 14.40 -0.89 -2.74
C LYS A 64 14.34 0.09 -1.57
N TYR A 65 13.20 0.75 -1.39
CA TYR A 65 12.98 1.79 -0.39
C TYR A 65 11.60 1.62 0.23
N SER A 66 11.43 2.19 1.42
CA SER A 66 10.19 2.07 2.21
C SER A 66 9.02 2.74 1.48
N ASP A 67 7.80 2.32 1.83
CA ASP A 67 6.61 3.03 1.33
C ASP A 67 6.60 4.49 1.81
N HIS A 68 7.15 4.76 3.00
CA HIS A 68 7.29 6.10 3.54
C HIS A 68 8.13 7.02 2.64
N ASP A 69 9.33 6.57 2.25
CA ASP A 69 10.23 7.38 1.43
C ASP A 69 9.64 7.66 0.03
N VAL A 70 8.96 6.66 -0.53
CA VAL A 70 8.30 6.75 -1.83
C VAL A 70 7.18 7.78 -1.83
N GLU A 71 6.29 7.69 -0.85
CA GLU A 71 5.16 8.62 -0.77
C GLU A 71 5.61 10.01 -0.31
N LEU A 72 6.65 10.13 0.52
CA LEU A 72 7.24 11.43 0.86
C LEU A 72 7.88 12.10 -0.36
N CYS A 73 8.56 11.34 -1.23
CA CYS A 73 9.06 11.87 -2.51
C CYS A 73 7.93 12.43 -3.39
N ARG A 74 6.77 11.76 -3.41
CA ARG A 74 5.60 12.20 -4.17
C ARG A 74 4.99 13.45 -3.58
N ALA A 75 4.84 13.52 -2.27
CA ALA A 75 4.31 14.69 -1.57
C ALA A 75 5.18 15.92 -1.78
N LEU A 76 6.51 15.78 -1.62
CA LEU A 76 7.44 16.89 -1.87
C LEU A 76 7.40 17.36 -3.33
N TYR A 77 7.22 16.44 -4.28
CA TYR A 77 7.09 16.79 -5.69
C TYR A 77 5.77 17.52 -5.99
N ASP A 78 4.67 17.09 -5.37
CA ASP A 78 3.36 17.74 -5.46
C ASP A 78 3.38 19.16 -4.86
N GLU A 79 4.13 19.36 -3.77
CA GLU A 79 4.45 20.68 -3.21
C GLU A 79 5.35 21.55 -4.11
N GLY A 80 5.81 21.02 -5.25
CA GLY A 80 6.64 21.74 -6.23
C GLY A 80 8.14 21.70 -5.96
N VAL A 81 8.62 20.87 -5.03
CA VAL A 81 10.05 20.68 -4.78
C VAL A 81 10.67 19.96 -5.98
N LYS A 82 11.76 20.51 -6.53
CA LYS A 82 12.42 19.90 -7.70
C LYS A 82 13.06 18.55 -7.31
N PRO A 83 13.01 17.52 -8.17
CA PRO A 83 13.55 16.19 -7.89
C PRO A 83 15.02 16.14 -7.43
N ARG A 84 15.86 17.12 -7.83
CA ARG A 84 17.24 17.24 -7.36
C ARG A 84 17.33 17.54 -5.85
N PHE A 85 16.51 18.47 -5.36
CA PHE A 85 16.47 18.77 -3.93
C PHE A 85 15.83 17.65 -3.12
N ILE A 86 14.85 16.94 -3.69
CA ILE A 86 14.27 15.74 -3.06
C ILE A 86 15.34 14.65 -2.93
N SER A 87 16.12 14.42 -3.98
CA SER A 87 17.23 13.46 -3.99
C SER A 87 18.26 13.75 -2.91
N GLU A 88 18.65 15.02 -2.74
CA GLU A 88 19.57 15.45 -1.67
C GLU A 88 18.96 15.28 -0.28
N LYS A 89 17.72 15.74 -0.07
CA LYS A 89 17.06 15.69 1.24
C LYS A 89 16.73 14.27 1.70
N MET A 90 16.36 13.40 0.77
CA MET A 90 15.97 12.02 1.05
C MET A 90 17.16 11.05 0.97
N GLU A 91 18.35 11.54 0.58
CA GLU A 91 19.53 10.71 0.32
C GLU A 91 19.27 9.57 -0.69
N LEU A 92 18.39 9.84 -1.67
CA LEU A 92 17.98 8.88 -2.70
C LEU A 92 18.64 9.21 -4.04
N PRO A 93 18.93 8.21 -4.89
CA PRO A 93 19.40 8.47 -6.25
C PRO A 93 18.37 9.30 -7.03
N VAL A 94 18.84 10.36 -7.72
CA VAL A 94 17.94 11.24 -8.48
C VAL A 94 17.13 10.47 -9.53
N SER A 95 17.71 9.41 -10.12
CA SER A 95 17.03 8.53 -11.06
C SER A 95 15.87 7.77 -10.41
N TYR A 96 16.02 7.36 -9.15
CA TYR A 96 14.97 6.71 -8.38
C TYR A 96 13.83 7.69 -8.08
N VAL A 97 14.16 8.90 -7.63
CA VAL A 97 13.17 9.96 -7.37
C VAL A 97 12.33 10.23 -8.62
N TYR A 98 12.94 10.37 -9.80
CA TYR A 98 12.21 10.53 -11.05
C TYR A 98 11.29 9.35 -11.37
N GLN A 99 11.74 8.11 -11.13
CA GLN A 99 10.92 6.93 -11.39
C GLN A 99 9.68 6.89 -10.50
N VAL A 100 9.81 7.30 -9.23
CA VAL A 100 8.72 7.30 -8.25
C VAL A 100 7.73 8.44 -8.50
N THR A 101 8.22 9.66 -8.73
CA THR A 101 7.37 10.85 -8.93
C THR A 101 6.61 10.80 -10.26
N GLN A 102 7.20 10.19 -11.29
CA GLN A 102 6.55 10.00 -12.58
C GLN A 102 5.74 8.69 -12.67
N TYR A 103 5.54 7.98 -11.55
CA TYR A 103 4.81 6.71 -11.52
C TYR A 103 5.32 5.64 -12.50
N ARG A 104 6.61 5.71 -12.90
CA ARG A 104 7.26 4.70 -13.76
C ARG A 104 7.43 3.38 -13.01
N ILE A 105 7.72 3.49 -11.72
CA ILE A 105 7.72 2.38 -10.78
C ILE A 105 6.63 2.66 -9.73
N ARG A 106 6.04 1.59 -9.19
CA ARG A 106 4.90 1.68 -8.25
C ARG A 106 3.78 2.56 -8.84
N GLN A 107 3.14 2.08 -9.90
CA GLN A 107 2.13 2.85 -10.66
C GLN A 107 0.96 3.35 -9.80
N SER A 108 0.67 2.67 -8.69
CA SER A 108 -0.29 3.12 -7.70
C SER A 108 0.40 3.70 -6.45
N PRO A 109 -0.18 4.73 -5.83
CA PRO A 109 0.15 5.14 -4.47
C PRO A 109 0.07 3.98 -3.50
N THR A 110 0.93 3.99 -2.48
CA THR A 110 0.87 3.01 -1.41
C THR A 110 -0.48 3.14 -0.71
N PRO A 111 -1.28 2.07 -0.73
CA PRO A 111 -2.54 1.99 -0.02
C PRO A 111 -2.50 2.47 1.43
N GLY A 112 -3.45 3.32 1.85
CA GLY A 112 -3.63 3.65 3.28
C GLY A 112 -2.41 4.27 3.95
N TYR A 113 -1.46 4.79 3.16
CA TYR A 113 -0.34 5.55 3.67
C TYR A 113 -0.81 6.93 4.11
N SER A 114 -0.70 7.19 5.40
CA SER A 114 -0.90 8.52 5.98
C SER A 114 0.47 9.09 6.29
N LEU A 115 0.78 10.26 5.73
CA LEU A 115 1.87 11.12 6.21
C LEU A 115 1.48 11.67 7.59
N GLN A 116 1.40 10.80 8.61
CA GLN A 116 1.39 11.29 9.98
C GLN A 116 2.82 11.68 10.31
N GLN A 117 3.05 12.99 10.34
CA GLN A 117 4.27 13.64 10.80
C GLN A 117 4.56 13.27 12.26
#